data_AF-A0A5J6ZC22-F1
#
_entry.id   AF-A0A5J6ZC22-F1
#
_cell.length_a   1.000
_cell.length_b   1.000
_cell.length_c   1.000
_cell.angle_alpha   90.00
_cell.angle_beta   90.00
_cell.angle_gamma   90.00
#
_symmetry.space_group_name_H-M   'P 1'
#
loop_
_entity.id
_entity.type
_entity.pdbx_description
1 polymer ?
#
loop_
_entity_poly.entity_id
_entity_poly.type
_entity_poly.pdbx_seq_one_letter_code
_entity_poly.pdbx_strand_id
1 'polypeptide(L)'
;MVFTALAATVGLLLAGFSTVATRSAAEALARDIARVEALGGDGRALAGDREPEAQVSIAPITVAGHDAVSVEVRQPAALFDVTASATIVVEPES
;
A
#
# COMPACT_ATOMS: atom_id res chain seq x y z
N MET A 1 27.41 8.79 27.42
CA MET A 1 26.14 9.44 27.00
C MET A 1 26.15 9.91 25.55
N VAL A 2 27.27 10.40 25.00
CA VAL A 2 27.33 10.78 23.57
C VAL A 2 27.14 9.57 22.62
N PHE A 3 27.79 8.44 22.92
CA PHE A 3 27.64 7.21 22.11
C PHE A 3 26.23 6.64 22.11
N THR A 4 25.51 6.73 23.23
CA THR A 4 24.11 6.27 23.33
C THR A 4 23.15 7.19 22.59
N ALA A 5 23.38 8.51 22.65
CA ALA A 5 22.61 9.47 21.86
C ALA A 5 22.84 9.28 20.36
N LEU A 6 24.10 9.08 19.93
CA LEU A 6 24.44 8.81 18.54
C LEU A 6 23.78 7.51 18.04
N ALA A 7 23.84 6.43 18.82
CA ALA A 7 23.21 5.17 18.47
C ALA A 7 21.68 5.32 18.32
N ALA A 8 21.04 6.06 19.23
CA ALA A 8 19.60 6.33 19.15
C ALA A 8 19.23 7.14 17.90
N THR A 9 20.00 8.18 17.56
CA THR A 9 19.76 8.99 16.36
C THR A 9 19.93 8.19 15.08
N VAL A 10 20.99 7.37 14.98
CA VAL A 10 21.21 6.51 13.82
C VAL A 10 20.10 5.47 13.68
N GLY A 11 19.69 4.84 14.79
CA GLY A 11 18.59 3.88 14.79
C GLY A 11 17.27 4.50 14.32
N LEU A 12 16.95 5.70 14.80
CA LEU A 12 15.75 6.43 14.39
C LEU A 12 15.78 6.81 12.90
N LEU A 13 16.94 7.24 12.39
CA LEU A 13 17.09 7.58 10.96
C LEU A 13 16.85 6.35 10.08
N LEU A 14 17.46 5.22 10.39
CA LEU A 14 17.29 3.98 9.63
C LEU A 14 15.83 3.50 9.66
N ALA A 15 15.20 3.52 10.83
CA ALA A 15 13.79 3.16 10.97
C ALA A 15 12.86 4.13 10.21
N GLY A 16 13.21 5.42 10.16
CA GLY A 16 12.51 6.42 9.37
C GLY A 16 12.59 6.13 7.87
N PHE A 17 13.79 5.89 7.34
CA PHE A 17 13.99 5.54 5.94
C PHE A 17 13.27 4.25 5.54
N SER A 18 13.35 3.20 6.36
CA SER A 18 12.64 1.96 6.07
C SER A 18 11.13 2.17 6.06
N THR A 19 10.59 2.95 6.99
CA THR A 19 9.15 3.23 7.05
C THR A 19 8.65 3.99 5.81
N VAL A 20 9.44 4.94 5.30
CA VAL A 20 9.13 5.64 4.05
C VAL A 20 9.18 4.70 2.84
N ALA A 21 10.16 3.79 2.80
CA ALA A 21 10.24 2.78 1.74
C ALA A 21 9.05 1.81 1.78
N THR A 22 8.61 1.38 2.96
CA THR A 22 7.40 0.55 3.11
C THR A 22 6.17 1.29 2.63
N ARG A 23 6.04 2.60 2.93
CA ARG A 23 4.93 3.41 2.42
C ARG A 23 4.91 3.48 0.90
N SER A 24 6.06 3.72 0.25
CA SER A 24 6.10 3.80 -1.21
C SER A 24 5.81 2.45 -1.87
N ALA A 25 6.24 1.34 -1.25
CA ALA A 25 5.89 -0.01 -1.67
C ALA A 25 4.39 -0.28 -1.53
N ALA A 26 3.77 0.09 -0.40
CA ALA A 26 2.33 -0.04 -0.18
C ALA A 26 1.51 0.78 -1.20
N GLU A 27 1.97 1.99 -1.55
CA GLU A 27 1.33 2.81 -2.59
C GLU A 27 1.44 2.20 -4.00
N ALA A 28 2.59 1.61 -4.32
CA ALA A 28 2.76 0.89 -5.59
C ALA A 28 1.87 -0.35 -5.64
N LEU A 29 1.83 -1.12 -4.55
CA LEU A 29 1.00 -2.30 -4.43
C LEU A 29 -0.50 -1.96 -4.54
N ALA A 30 -0.96 -0.91 -3.84
CA ALA A 30 -2.36 -0.48 -3.92
C ALA A 30 -2.77 -0.14 -5.36
N ARG A 31 -1.90 0.54 -6.12
CA ARG A 31 -2.15 0.86 -7.54
C ARG A 31 -2.16 -0.37 -8.43
N ASP A 32 -1.24 -1.31 -8.21
CA ASP A 32 -1.17 -2.55 -8.99
C ASP A 32 -2.39 -3.43 -8.76
N ILE A 33 -2.82 -3.58 -7.50
CA ILE A 33 -4.05 -4.30 -7.12
C ILE A 33 -5.27 -3.62 -7.74
N ALA A 34 -5.39 -2.29 -7.62
CA ALA A 34 -6.51 -1.54 -8.18
C ALA A 34 -6.58 -1.72 -9.70
N ARG A 35 -5.43 -1.79 -10.38
CA ARG A 35 -5.38 -2.01 -11.83
C ARG A 35 -5.80 -3.44 -12.18
N VAL A 36 -5.34 -4.44 -11.45
CA VAL A 36 -5.71 -5.84 -11.69
C VAL A 36 -7.21 -6.06 -11.47
N GLU A 37 -7.76 -5.52 -10.40
CA GLU A 37 -9.20 -5.60 -10.11
C GLU A 37 -10.02 -4.84 -11.15
N ALA A 38 -9.59 -3.66 -11.58
CA ALA A 38 -10.26 -2.91 -12.65
C ALA A 38 -10.25 -3.64 -14.00
N LEU A 39 -9.35 -4.60 -14.21
CA LEU A 39 -9.28 -5.46 -15.39
C LEU A 39 -10.00 -6.82 -15.18
N GLY A 40 -10.69 -7.01 -14.06
CA GLY A 40 -11.41 -8.25 -13.74
C GLY A 40 -10.52 -9.39 -13.22
N GLY A 41 -9.29 -9.11 -12.80
CA GLY A 41 -8.40 -10.08 -12.16
C GLY A 41 -8.62 -10.21 -10.65
N ASP A 42 -7.80 -11.03 -10.00
CA ASP A 42 -7.80 -11.21 -8.53
C ASP A 42 -6.65 -10.42 -7.89
N GLY A 43 -6.98 -9.23 -7.37
CA GLY A 43 -6.02 -8.37 -6.70
C GLY A 43 -5.59 -8.89 -5.33
N ARG A 44 -6.41 -9.73 -4.67
CA ARG A 44 -6.03 -10.36 -3.38
C ARG A 44 -4.98 -11.44 -3.57
N ALA A 45 -5.09 -12.24 -4.63
CA ALA A 45 -4.07 -13.22 -4.99
C ALA A 45 -2.72 -12.52 -5.27
N LEU A 46 -2.73 -11.44 -6.05
CA LEU A 46 -1.53 -10.64 -6.32
C LEU A 46 -0.88 -10.11 -5.02
N ALA A 47 -1.71 -9.62 -4.09
CA ALA A 47 -1.23 -9.13 -2.80
C ALA A 47 -0.55 -10.24 -1.98
N GLY A 48 -1.18 -11.43 -1.91
CA GLY A 48 -0.64 -12.57 -1.17
C GLY A 48 0.70 -13.06 -1.70
N ASP A 49 0.91 -13.01 -3.02
CA ASP A 49 2.17 -13.43 -3.65
C ASP A 49 3.31 -12.43 -3.45
N ARG A 50 2.99 -11.12 -3.44
CA ARG A 50 4.01 -10.06 -3.35
C ARG A 50 4.32 -9.65 -1.91
N GLU A 51 3.30 -9.48 -1.10
CA GLU A 51 3.40 -8.95 0.26
C GLU A 51 2.44 -9.71 1.19
N PRO A 52 2.82 -10.92 1.65
CA PRO A 52 1.94 -11.80 2.43
C PRO A 52 1.56 -11.21 3.80
N GLU A 53 2.32 -10.24 4.30
CA GLU A 53 2.05 -9.54 5.56
C GLU A 53 1.12 -8.33 5.39
N ALA A 54 0.80 -7.93 4.15
CA ALA A 54 -0.06 -6.79 3.88
C ALA A 54 -1.53 -7.14 4.09
N GLN A 55 -2.25 -6.29 4.82
CA GLN A 55 -3.70 -6.34 4.92
C GLN A 55 -4.29 -5.52 3.78
N VAL A 56 -5.06 -6.18 2.90
CA VAL A 56 -5.64 -5.54 1.72
C VAL A 56 -7.15 -5.50 1.83
N SER A 57 -7.71 -4.30 1.66
CA SER A 57 -9.14 -4.07 1.50
C SER A 57 -9.41 -3.59 0.08
N ILE A 58 -10.31 -4.28 -0.61
CA ILE A 58 -10.72 -3.97 -1.98
C ILE A 58 -12.23 -3.75 -1.95
N ALA A 59 -12.68 -2.59 -2.42
CA ALA A 59 -14.08 -2.21 -2.46
C ALA A 59 -14.44 -1.66 -3.84
N PRO A 60 -15.49 -2.19 -4.50
CA PRO A 60 -16.09 -1.53 -5.64
C PRO A 60 -16.78 -0.25 -5.16
N ILE A 61 -16.57 0.85 -5.87
CA ILE A 61 -17.15 2.16 -5.59
C ILE A 61 -17.60 2.83 -6.89
N THR A 62 -18.32 3.94 -6.78
CA THR A 62 -18.68 4.77 -7.93
C THR A 62 -18.05 6.15 -7.76
N VAL A 63 -17.30 6.60 -8.77
CA VAL A 63 -16.67 7.93 -8.79
C VAL A 63 -17.22 8.71 -9.97
N ALA A 64 -17.88 9.84 -9.69
CA ALA A 64 -18.46 10.72 -10.71
C ALA A 64 -19.39 9.98 -11.72
N GLY A 65 -20.10 8.94 -11.27
CA GLY A 65 -21.01 8.15 -12.11
C GLY A 65 -20.35 7.03 -12.90
N HIS A 66 -19.04 6.79 -12.72
CA HIS A 66 -18.31 5.67 -13.30
C HIS A 66 -17.97 4.62 -12.25
N ASP A 67 -18.02 3.35 -12.65
CA ASP A 67 -17.57 2.24 -11.80
C ASP A 67 -16.07 2.37 -11.55
N ALA A 68 -15.66 2.16 -10.32
CA ALA A 68 -14.29 2.30 -9.88
C ALA A 68 -13.96 1.27 -8.80
N VAL A 69 -12.68 0.98 -8.63
CA VAL A 69 -12.17 0.12 -7.57
C VAL A 69 -11.35 0.97 -6.62
N SER A 70 -11.69 0.91 -5.33
CA SER A 70 -10.92 1.48 -4.24
C SER A 70 -10.15 0.37 -3.55
N VAL A 71 -8.83 0.56 -3.42
CA VAL A 71 -7.93 -0.36 -2.74
C VAL A 71 -7.24 0.35 -1.61
N GLU A 72 -7.22 -0.27 -0.44
CA GLU A 72 -6.45 0.13 0.72
C GLU A 72 -5.50 -0.99 1.11
N VAL A 73 -4.22 -0.67 1.24
CA VAL A 73 -3.16 -1.58 1.66
C VAL A 73 -2.59 -1.07 2.97
N ARG A 74 -2.61 -1.91 3.99
CA ARG A 74 -1.98 -1.66 5.29
C ARG A 74 -0.83 -2.63 5.51
N GLN A 75 0.34 -2.11 5.84
CA GLN A 75 1.55 -2.91 6.05
C GLN A 75 2.27 -2.48 7.34
N PRO A 76 2.80 -3.44 8.14
CA PRO A 76 3.66 -3.11 9.26
C PRO A 76 4.96 -2.47 8.79
N ALA A 77 5.46 -1.46 9.52
CA ALA A 77 6.78 -0.88 9.28
C ALA A 77 7.54 -0.60 10.58
N ALA A 78 8.80 -0.20 10.48
CA ALA A 78 9.73 -0.14 11.62
C ALA A 78 9.32 0.85 12.72
N LEU A 79 8.67 1.96 12.37
CA LEU A 79 8.21 2.96 13.34
C LEU A 79 6.72 2.86 13.63
N PHE A 80 5.91 2.65 12.61
CA PHE A 80 4.45 2.59 12.68
C PHE A 80 3.90 1.87 11.46
N ASP A 81 2.70 1.30 11.57
CA ASP A 81 1.99 0.75 10.43
C ASP A 81 1.74 1.83 9.38
N VAL A 82 1.94 1.49 8.11
CA VAL A 82 1.65 2.37 6.98
C VAL A 82 0.37 1.93 6.29
N THR A 83 -0.44 2.92 5.91
CA THR A 83 -1.62 2.71 5.08
C THR A 83 -1.47 3.51 3.80
N ALA A 84 -1.73 2.87 2.67
CA ALA A 84 -1.77 3.48 1.35
C ALA A 84 -3.08 3.13 0.67
N SER A 85 -3.61 4.08 -0.11
CA SER A 85 -4.86 3.88 -0.84
C SER A 85 -4.71 4.30 -2.29
N ALA A 86 -5.37 3.57 -3.18
CA ALA A 86 -5.45 3.89 -4.60
C ALA A 86 -6.88 3.67 -5.10
N THR A 87 -7.33 4.56 -6.00
CA THR A 87 -8.62 4.43 -6.67
C THR A 87 -8.40 4.48 -8.17
N ILE A 88 -8.99 3.53 -8.90
CA ILE A 88 -8.93 3.46 -10.36
C ILE A 88 -10.35 3.30 -10.92
N VAL A 89 -10.67 4.05 -11.98
CA VAL A 89 -11.93 3.95 -12.71
C VAL A 89 -11.86 2.75 -13.65
N VAL A 90 -12.89 1.91 -13.63
CA VAL A 90 -13.04 0.75 -14.52
C VAL A 90 -13.37 1.25 -15.93
N GLU A 91 -12.76 0.65 -16.94
CA GLU A 91 -13.06 0.99 -18.33
C GLU A 91 -14.48 0.52 -18.67
N PRO A 92 -15.35 1.38 -19.25
CA PRO A 92 -16.70 0.97 -19.61
C PRO A 92 -16.65 -0.07 -20.73
N GLU A 93 -17.27 -1.22 -20.49
CA GLU A 93 -17.47 -2.23 -21.54
C GLU A 93 -18.46 -1.68 -22.58
N SER A 94 -17.96 -1.38 -23.79
CA SER A 94 -18.74 -0.86 -24.92
C SER A 94 -19.49 -1.96 -25.66
#